data_AF-A0A8W8JV78-F1
#
_entry.id   AF-A0A8W8JV78-F1
#
_cell.length_a   1.000
_cell.length_b   1.000
_cell.length_c   1.000
_cell.angle_alpha   90.00
_cell.angle_beta   90.00
_cell.angle_gamma   90.00
#
_symmetry.space_group_name_H-M   'P 1'
#
loop_
_entity.id
_entity.type
_entity.pdbx_description
1 polymer ?
#
loop_
_entity_poly.entity_id
_entity_poly.type
_entity_poly.pdbx_seq_one_letter_code
_entity_poly.pdbx_strand_id
1 'polypeptide(L)'
;MAVSKNSNPFFAEEDEEDWSFEKKEKIQEQIFASEDRQLDSTMRALRSIQESESMGVATAEELLRQGEQLNNIERKTDEINQTMTVTQKHLNNIKSVFGGIKNWWGAKKTSTAAKEPETKPSRLQETLEKHRSDQPVRRNPDTRGFYQEDDDLDEDFMKGARTQQYFKPVTHSAREEQLNENLGEISNGLTTLKGLALGLGDEIERQNNQLDRLGPKVGKANDHLEHQNKQMKTILRK
;
A
#
# COMPACT_ATOMS: atom_id res chain seq x y z
N MET A 1 -16.64 -32.38 -89.60
CA MET A 1 -16.84 -33.44 -88.59
C MET A 1 -15.75 -33.30 -87.53
N ALA A 2 -16.16 -33.30 -86.25
CA ALA A 2 -15.38 -33.31 -85.01
C ALA A 2 -14.46 -32.10 -84.70
N VAL A 3 -15.01 -31.11 -83.98
CA VAL A 3 -14.24 -30.21 -83.10
C VAL A 3 -14.27 -30.83 -81.70
N SER A 4 -13.09 -31.07 -81.16
CA SER A 4 -12.83 -31.66 -79.85
C SER A 4 -13.41 -30.79 -78.72
N LYS A 5 -14.26 -31.38 -77.87
CA LYS A 5 -14.64 -30.78 -76.58
C LYS A 5 -13.47 -30.97 -75.62
N ASN A 6 -12.65 -29.94 -75.45
CA ASN A 6 -11.69 -29.88 -74.35
C ASN A 6 -12.43 -29.45 -73.08
N SER A 7 -13.09 -30.39 -72.41
CA SER A 7 -13.63 -30.21 -71.07
C SER A 7 -12.47 -30.25 -70.07
N ASN A 8 -11.87 -29.08 -69.82
CA ASN A 8 -10.87 -28.90 -68.80
C ASN A 8 -11.59 -28.84 -67.43
N PRO A 9 -11.42 -29.82 -66.53
CA PRO A 9 -12.16 -29.90 -65.26
C PRO A 9 -11.61 -28.96 -64.18
N PHE A 10 -10.65 -28.10 -64.53
CA PHE A 10 -9.92 -27.25 -63.60
C PHE A 10 -10.48 -25.82 -63.49
N PHE A 11 -11.50 -25.50 -64.28
CA PHE A 11 -12.31 -24.30 -64.13
C PHE A 11 -13.74 -24.74 -63.84
N ALA A 12 -13.92 -25.42 -62.70
CA ALA A 12 -15.16 -25.22 -61.99
C ALA A 12 -15.14 -23.75 -61.60
N GLU A 13 -16.10 -22.97 -62.08
CA GLU A 13 -16.55 -21.77 -61.38
C GLU A 13 -17.01 -22.27 -60.00
N GLU A 14 -16.07 -22.45 -59.08
CA GLU A 14 -16.35 -22.63 -57.66
C GLU A 14 -16.88 -21.28 -57.20
N ASP A 15 -18.15 -21.29 -56.81
CA ASP A 15 -18.91 -20.14 -56.35
C ASP A 15 -18.12 -19.32 -55.32
N GLU A 16 -17.52 -18.20 -55.75
CA GLU A 16 -16.84 -17.22 -54.89
C GLU A 16 -17.78 -16.61 -53.82
N GLU A 17 -19.10 -16.78 -53.96
CA GLU A 17 -20.12 -16.22 -53.07
C GLU A 17 -20.36 -17.06 -51.80
N ASP A 18 -20.32 -18.40 -51.88
CA ASP A 18 -20.59 -19.31 -50.74
C ASP A 18 -19.40 -19.40 -49.77
N TRP A 19 -18.17 -19.26 -50.27
CA TRP A 19 -16.94 -19.17 -49.46
C TRP A 19 -16.89 -17.94 -48.54
N SER A 20 -17.78 -16.96 -48.74
CA SER A 20 -17.86 -15.73 -47.94
C SER A 20 -18.77 -15.88 -46.71
N PHE A 21 -19.85 -16.67 -46.79
CA PHE A 21 -20.87 -16.72 -45.73
C PHE A 21 -20.42 -17.59 -44.55
N GLU A 22 -20.03 -18.85 -44.81
CA GLU A 22 -19.58 -19.80 -43.77
C GLU A 22 -18.34 -19.28 -43.03
N LYS A 23 -17.43 -18.61 -43.76
CA LYS A 23 -16.24 -17.98 -43.18
C LYS A 23 -16.59 -16.79 -42.27
N LYS A 24 -17.59 -15.98 -42.64
CA LYS A 24 -18.08 -14.86 -41.81
C LYS A 24 -18.75 -15.37 -40.53
N GLU A 25 -19.57 -16.42 -40.63
CA GLU A 25 -20.24 -17.03 -39.48
C GLU A 25 -19.21 -17.59 -38.49
N LYS A 26 -18.21 -18.33 -38.99
CA LYS A 26 -17.13 -18.87 -38.16
C LYS A 26 -16.29 -17.78 -37.49
N ILE A 27 -16.03 -16.68 -38.19
CA ILE A 27 -15.32 -15.52 -37.61
C ILE A 27 -16.17 -14.87 -36.50
N GLN A 28 -17.48 -14.70 -36.71
CA GLN A 28 -18.37 -14.15 -35.69
C GLN A 28 -18.46 -15.04 -34.46
N GLU A 29 -18.57 -16.36 -34.64
CA GLU A 29 -18.55 -17.32 -33.54
C GLU A 29 -17.24 -17.25 -32.75
N GLN A 30 -16.09 -17.15 -33.44
CA GLN A 30 -14.80 -16.97 -32.79
C GLN A 30 -14.68 -15.66 -32.02
N ILE A 31 -15.26 -14.56 -32.54
CA ILE A 31 -15.29 -13.27 -31.85
C ILE A 31 -16.13 -13.39 -30.58
N PHE A 32 -17.35 -13.92 -30.65
CA PHE A 32 -18.19 -14.10 -29.45
C PHE A 32 -17.54 -15.02 -28.41
N ALA A 33 -16.97 -16.14 -28.83
CA ALA A 33 -16.26 -17.05 -27.93
C ALA A 33 -15.00 -16.39 -27.33
N SER A 34 -14.38 -15.43 -28.01
CA SER A 34 -13.29 -14.62 -27.45
C SER A 34 -13.82 -13.59 -26.45
N GLU A 35 -14.88 -12.85 -26.78
CA GLU A 35 -15.53 -11.88 -25.91
C GLU A 35 -15.98 -12.52 -24.59
N ASP A 36 -16.64 -13.68 -24.64
CA ASP A 36 -17.10 -14.38 -23.43
C ASP A 36 -15.93 -14.81 -22.52
N ARG A 37 -14.82 -15.27 -23.12
CA ARG A 37 -13.61 -15.62 -22.36
C ARG A 37 -12.96 -14.40 -21.72
N GLN A 38 -12.93 -13.27 -22.42
CA GLN A 38 -12.39 -12.03 -21.88
C GLN A 38 -13.27 -11.48 -20.76
N LEU A 39 -14.60 -11.55 -20.90
CA LEU A 39 -15.54 -11.18 -19.84
C LEU A 39 -15.33 -12.02 -18.58
N ASP A 40 -15.28 -13.35 -18.69
CA ASP A 40 -14.99 -14.21 -17.53
C ASP A 40 -13.64 -13.87 -16.89
N SER A 41 -12.61 -13.63 -17.71
CA SER A 41 -11.30 -13.22 -17.21
C SER A 41 -11.33 -11.88 -16.46
N THR A 42 -12.04 -10.87 -16.99
CA THR A 42 -12.15 -9.56 -16.34
C THR A 42 -12.96 -9.64 -15.04
N MET A 43 -14.03 -10.45 -14.99
CA MET A 43 -14.79 -10.68 -13.76
C MET A 43 -13.94 -11.33 -12.66
N ARG A 44 -13.10 -12.31 -13.03
CA ARG A 44 -12.15 -12.93 -12.09
C ARG A 44 -11.12 -11.93 -11.58
N ALA A 45 -10.59 -11.08 -12.47
CA ALA A 45 -9.63 -10.05 -12.11
C ALA A 45 -10.25 -9.03 -11.14
N LEU A 46 -11.47 -8.56 -11.41
CA LEU A 46 -12.21 -7.66 -10.51
C LEU A 46 -12.39 -8.26 -9.12
N ARG A 47 -12.83 -9.52 -9.04
CA ARG A 47 -12.96 -10.22 -7.76
C ARG A 47 -11.62 -10.29 -7.01
N SER A 48 -10.54 -10.63 -7.71
CA SER A 48 -9.21 -10.69 -7.11
C SER A 48 -8.74 -9.33 -6.59
N ILE A 49 -9.05 -8.26 -7.31
CA ILE A 49 -8.69 -6.89 -6.92
C ILE A 49 -9.46 -6.48 -5.66
N GLN A 50 -10.79 -6.70 -5.63
CA GLN A 50 -11.61 -6.40 -4.46
C GLN A 50 -11.16 -7.17 -3.21
N GLU A 51 -10.82 -8.45 -3.37
CA GLU A 51 -10.28 -9.26 -2.27
C GLU A 51 -8.93 -8.72 -1.79
N SER A 52 -8.04 -8.37 -2.72
CA SER A 52 -6.72 -7.79 -2.41
C SER A 52 -6.85 -6.43 -1.71
N GLU A 53 -7.82 -5.62 -2.11
CA GLU A 53 -8.10 -4.31 -1.56
C GLU A 53 -8.61 -4.42 -0.12
N SER A 54 -9.57 -5.31 0.13
CA SER A 54 -10.06 -5.60 1.48
C SER A 54 -8.94 -6.08 2.41
N MET A 55 -8.09 -6.99 1.92
CA MET A 55 -6.92 -7.47 2.66
C MET A 55 -5.91 -6.34 2.90
N GLY A 56 -5.66 -5.50 1.91
CA GLY A 56 -4.75 -4.35 1.99
C GLY A 56 -5.21 -3.31 3.01
N VAL A 57 -6.52 -3.01 3.05
CA VAL A 57 -7.14 -2.13 4.04
C VAL A 57 -6.99 -2.69 5.46
N ALA A 58 -7.31 -3.97 5.66
CA ALA A 58 -7.14 -4.60 6.97
C ALA A 58 -5.66 -4.58 7.43
N THR A 59 -4.74 -4.79 6.50
CA THR A 59 -3.30 -4.70 6.76
C THR A 59 -2.88 -3.27 7.13
N ALA A 60 -3.43 -2.28 6.44
CA ALA A 60 -3.17 -0.86 6.71
C ALA A 60 -3.61 -0.47 8.13
N GLU A 61 -4.83 -0.85 8.52
CA GLU A 61 -5.36 -0.60 9.86
C GLU A 61 -4.48 -1.24 10.95
N GLU A 62 -4.04 -2.48 10.72
CA GLU A 62 -3.17 -3.18 11.66
C GLU A 62 -1.78 -2.53 11.77
N LEU A 63 -1.18 -2.10 10.66
CA LEU A 63 0.10 -1.38 10.70
C LEU A 63 -0.02 -0.05 11.44
N LEU A 64 -1.09 0.73 11.22
CA LEU A 64 -1.31 1.96 11.98
C LEU A 64 -1.40 1.67 13.49
N ARG A 65 -2.15 0.63 13.88
CA ARG A 65 -2.27 0.19 15.27
C ARG A 65 -0.92 -0.26 15.86
N GLN A 66 -0.08 -0.92 15.07
CA GLN A 66 1.28 -1.30 15.48
C GLN A 66 2.18 -0.07 15.64
N GLY A 67 2.09 0.91 14.74
CA GLY A 67 2.81 2.18 14.84
C GLY A 67 2.48 2.93 16.14
N GLU A 68 1.21 3.00 16.54
CA GLU A 68 0.82 3.58 17.82
C GLU A 68 1.39 2.83 19.03
N GLN A 69 1.44 1.50 18.96
CA GLN A 69 2.07 0.68 20.00
C GLN A 69 3.57 0.97 20.11
N LEU A 70 4.28 1.08 18.98
CA LEU A 70 5.70 1.43 18.97
C LEU A 70 5.95 2.83 19.55
N ASN A 71 5.13 3.81 19.22
CA ASN A 71 5.19 5.15 19.82
C ASN A 71 5.03 5.09 21.35
N ASN A 72 4.09 4.29 21.85
CA ASN A 72 3.90 4.09 23.28
C ASN A 72 5.09 3.41 23.94
N ILE A 73 5.69 2.41 23.29
CA ILE A 73 6.88 1.72 23.81
C ILE A 73 8.08 2.68 23.84
N GLU A 74 8.28 3.48 22.80
CA GLU A 74 9.36 4.47 22.75
C GLU A 74 9.23 5.50 23.89
N ARG A 75 8.04 6.09 24.08
CA ARG A 75 7.79 7.02 25.19
C ARG A 75 8.05 6.38 26.55
N LYS A 76 7.52 5.17 26.80
CA LYS A 76 7.76 4.45 28.06
C LYS A 76 9.25 4.15 28.26
N THR A 77 9.96 3.80 27.20
CA THR A 77 11.40 3.51 27.26
C THR A 77 12.20 4.77 27.60
N ASP A 78 11.82 5.92 27.05
CA ASP A 78 12.45 7.20 27.37
C ASP A 78 12.18 7.62 28.82
N GLU A 79 10.93 7.45 29.31
CA GLU A 79 10.56 7.67 30.72
C GLU A 79 11.35 6.77 31.67
N ILE A 80 11.50 5.49 31.32
CA ILE A 80 12.26 4.50 32.07
C ILE A 80 13.74 4.93 32.17
N ASN A 81 14.36 5.34 31.06
CA ASN A 81 15.74 5.83 31.04
C ASN A 81 15.93 7.11 31.89
N GLN A 82 14.99 8.05 31.81
CA GLN A 82 15.00 9.26 32.63
C GLN A 82 14.84 8.93 34.12
N THR A 83 13.89 8.05 34.45
CA THR A 83 13.64 7.60 35.82
C THR A 83 14.87 6.95 36.42
N MET A 84 15.54 6.08 35.66
CA MET A 84 16.79 5.48 36.11
C MET A 84 17.89 6.51 36.37
N THR A 85 18.02 7.53 35.53
CA THR A 85 18.99 8.61 35.80
C THR A 85 18.71 9.30 37.14
N VAL A 86 17.44 9.51 37.50
CA VAL A 86 17.05 10.07 38.79
C VAL A 86 17.29 9.08 39.94
N THR A 87 16.90 7.81 39.77
CA THR A 87 17.16 6.74 40.74
C THR A 87 18.65 6.60 41.04
N GLN A 88 19.53 6.68 40.04
CA GLN A 88 20.96 6.60 40.27
C GLN A 88 21.47 7.71 41.18
N LYS A 89 20.96 8.94 41.03
CA LYS A 89 21.28 10.07 41.92
C LYS A 89 20.82 9.79 43.35
N HIS A 90 19.62 9.24 43.53
CA HIS A 90 19.12 8.85 44.84
C HIS A 90 19.94 7.73 45.49
N LEU A 91 20.32 6.68 44.75
CA LEU A 91 21.18 5.62 45.25
C LEU A 91 22.56 6.14 45.68
N ASN A 92 23.12 7.08 44.92
CA ASN A 92 24.37 7.74 45.30
C ASN A 92 24.22 8.55 46.59
N ASN A 93 23.10 9.26 46.76
CA ASN A 93 22.81 10.01 47.99
C ASN A 93 22.55 9.09 49.19
N ILE A 94 21.93 7.93 49.00
CA ILE A 94 21.71 6.94 50.07
C ILE A 94 23.03 6.31 50.53
N LYS A 95 24.04 6.18 49.66
CA LYS A 95 25.40 5.84 50.14
C LYS A 95 26.01 6.97 50.99
N SER A 96 25.57 8.21 50.81
CA SER A 96 26.11 9.42 51.45
C SER A 96 25.43 9.82 52.76
N VAL A 97 24.44 9.06 53.28
CA VAL A 97 23.86 9.34 54.62
C VAL A 97 24.80 9.03 55.81
N PHE A 98 26.08 8.74 55.54
CA PHE A 98 27.16 8.91 56.52
C PHE A 98 27.77 10.33 56.55
N GLY A 99 27.22 11.31 55.81
CA GLY A 99 27.59 12.73 55.96
C GLY A 99 26.94 13.70 54.97
N GLY A 100 26.05 14.58 55.45
CA GLY A 100 25.83 15.92 54.86
C GLY A 100 24.56 16.14 54.03
N ILE A 101 23.44 16.45 54.69
CA ILE A 101 22.20 16.96 54.08
C ILE A 101 22.26 18.50 54.07
N LYS A 102 22.43 19.16 52.90
CA LYS A 102 22.13 20.61 52.83
C LYS A 102 21.71 21.24 51.49
N ASN A 103 21.73 20.59 50.31
CA ASN A 103 21.45 21.32 49.05
C ASN A 103 20.25 20.78 48.24
N TRP A 104 19.06 20.65 48.86
CA TRP A 104 17.85 20.14 48.18
C TRP A 104 16.77 21.20 47.81
N TRP A 105 16.90 22.49 48.16
CA TRP A 105 15.81 23.47 47.93
C TRP A 105 16.05 24.53 46.86
N GLY A 106 16.55 24.13 45.68
CA GLY A 106 16.77 25.02 44.53
C GLY A 106 16.10 24.55 43.24
N ALA A 107 14.79 24.25 43.27
CA ALA A 107 14.05 23.82 42.08
C ALA A 107 13.73 25.04 41.16
N LYS A 108 14.40 25.14 40.00
CA LYS A 108 13.91 25.93 38.88
C LYS A 108 13.05 25.05 37.96
N LYS A 109 11.83 25.51 37.72
CA LYS A 109 10.91 25.00 36.69
C LYS A 109 11.49 25.25 35.31
N THR A 110 11.59 24.20 34.49
CA THR A 110 11.59 24.33 33.03
C THR A 110 10.55 23.34 32.49
N SER A 111 9.29 23.78 32.49
CA SER A 111 8.29 23.21 31.59
C SER A 111 8.56 23.83 30.22
N THR A 112 9.42 23.18 29.44
CA THR A 112 9.37 23.32 27.98
C THR A 112 8.33 22.33 27.51
N ALA A 113 7.09 22.81 27.42
CA ALA A 113 6.06 22.17 26.60
C ALA A 113 6.61 22.12 25.17
N ALA A 114 7.10 20.94 24.76
CA ALA A 114 7.36 20.66 23.38
C ALA A 114 6.02 20.75 22.66
N LYS A 115 5.91 21.72 21.74
CA LYS A 115 4.81 21.76 20.77
C LYS A 115 4.83 20.41 20.05
N GLU A 116 3.73 19.68 20.16
CA GLU A 116 3.46 18.56 19.26
C GLU A 116 3.56 19.09 17.82
N PRO A 117 4.45 18.55 16.98
CA PRO A 117 4.38 18.86 15.56
C PRO A 117 3.05 18.30 15.06
N GLU A 118 2.22 19.15 14.47
CA GLU A 118 1.05 18.74 13.70
C GLU A 118 1.51 17.70 12.69
N THR A 119 1.19 16.44 12.98
CA THR A 119 1.55 15.32 12.14
C THR A 119 0.55 15.33 11.00
N LYS A 120 1.03 15.72 9.82
CA LYS A 120 0.30 15.43 8.58
C LYS A 120 -0.08 13.94 8.60
N PRO A 121 -1.32 13.58 8.21
CA PRO A 121 -1.72 12.19 8.19
C PRO A 121 -0.70 11.40 7.37
N SER A 122 -0.31 10.22 7.87
CA SER A 122 0.58 9.31 7.13
C SER A 122 -0.04 9.08 5.74
N ARG A 123 0.77 8.91 4.70
CA ARG A 123 0.26 8.58 3.36
C ARG A 123 -0.69 7.38 3.40
N LEU A 124 -0.44 6.43 4.30
CA LEU A 124 -1.33 5.30 4.58
C LEU A 124 -2.71 5.73 5.11
N GLN A 125 -2.76 6.67 6.06
CA GLN A 125 -4.02 7.21 6.59
C GLN A 125 -4.79 7.95 5.50
N GLU A 126 -4.11 8.75 4.68
CA GLU A 126 -4.74 9.43 3.54
C GLU A 126 -5.33 8.43 2.53
N THR A 127 -4.59 7.36 2.21
CA THR A 127 -5.10 6.32 1.30
C THR A 127 -6.32 5.60 1.88
N LEU A 128 -6.35 5.36 3.19
CA LEU A 128 -7.47 4.71 3.87
C LEU A 128 -8.70 5.63 3.97
N GLU A 129 -8.50 6.92 4.25
CA GLU A 129 -9.57 7.91 4.27
C GLU A 129 -10.18 8.09 2.89
N LYS A 130 -9.34 8.17 1.85
CA LYS A 130 -9.79 8.24 0.46
C LYS A 130 -10.62 7.00 0.09
N HIS A 131 -10.12 5.81 0.45
CA HIS A 131 -10.84 4.55 0.26
C HIS A 131 -12.21 4.52 0.95
N ARG A 132 -12.28 4.98 2.20
CA ARG A 132 -13.54 5.07 2.96
C ARG A 132 -14.51 6.11 2.40
N SER A 133 -13.99 7.19 1.80
CA SER A 133 -14.81 8.27 1.23
C SER A 133 -15.42 7.93 -0.14
N ASP A 134 -14.82 7.00 -0.88
CA ASP A 134 -15.33 6.51 -2.17
C ASP A 134 -16.42 5.43 -1.98
N GLN A 135 -17.53 5.79 -1.33
CA GLN A 135 -18.84 5.15 -1.57
C GLN A 135 -19.44 5.72 -2.89
N PRO A 136 -20.25 4.94 -3.64
CA PRO A 136 -20.23 4.96 -5.11
C PRO A 136 -20.90 6.22 -5.68
N VAL A 137 -20.12 7.28 -5.84
CA VAL A 137 -20.46 8.35 -6.76
C VAL A 137 -19.69 8.09 -8.04
N ARG A 138 -20.39 7.56 -9.04
CA ARG A 138 -19.93 7.46 -10.43
C ARG A 138 -19.40 8.81 -10.89
N ARG A 139 -18.10 9.01 -10.78
CA ARG A 139 -17.37 10.05 -11.50
C ARG A 139 -16.14 9.40 -12.07
N ASN A 140 -15.99 9.47 -13.39
CA ASN A 140 -14.70 9.27 -14.05
C ASN A 140 -13.67 10.08 -13.27
N PRO A 141 -12.69 9.45 -12.59
CA PRO A 141 -11.63 10.21 -11.99
C PRO A 141 -10.80 10.78 -13.14
N ASP A 142 -10.80 12.09 -13.29
CA ASP A 142 -9.86 12.79 -14.14
C ASP A 142 -8.46 12.56 -13.54
N THR A 143 -7.76 11.58 -14.08
CA THR A 143 -6.42 11.10 -13.66
C THR A 143 -5.32 12.14 -13.89
N ARG A 144 -5.66 13.35 -14.33
CA ARG A 144 -4.72 14.44 -14.61
C ARG A 144 -4.09 15.09 -13.38
N GLY A 145 -4.74 15.01 -12.21
CA GLY A 145 -4.33 15.80 -11.04
C GLY A 145 -3.31 15.15 -10.09
N PHE A 146 -2.95 13.88 -10.27
CA PHE A 146 -2.11 13.14 -9.31
C PHE A 146 -0.64 12.96 -9.76
N TYR A 147 -0.25 13.58 -10.89
CA TYR A 147 1.09 13.48 -11.51
C TYR A 147 1.85 14.82 -11.52
N GLN A 148 1.66 15.63 -10.49
CA GLN A 148 2.43 16.85 -10.19
C GLN A 148 2.56 16.81 -8.66
N GLU A 149 3.71 16.73 -8.02
CA GLU A 149 5.09 17.04 -8.35
C GLU A 149 5.98 15.94 -7.72
N ASP A 150 7.25 15.92 -8.09
CA ASP A 150 8.33 15.12 -7.46
C ASP A 150 8.58 13.70 -8.04
N ASP A 151 9.52 13.71 -8.98
CA ASP A 151 10.64 12.78 -9.19
C ASP A 151 10.48 11.46 -10.01
N ASP A 152 11.12 11.51 -11.18
CA ASP A 152 11.88 10.45 -11.88
C ASP A 152 11.19 9.15 -12.33
N LEU A 153 9.93 9.21 -12.74
CA LEU A 153 9.33 8.10 -13.49
C LEU A 153 9.73 8.15 -14.97
N ASP A 154 10.43 7.10 -15.41
CA ASP A 154 10.89 6.88 -16.79
C ASP A 154 9.79 7.24 -17.82
N GLU A 155 10.13 8.16 -18.73
CA GLU A 155 9.20 8.73 -19.70
C GLU A 155 8.58 7.65 -20.61
N ASP A 156 9.31 6.54 -20.83
CA ASP A 156 8.85 5.38 -21.58
C ASP A 156 7.84 4.50 -20.82
N PHE A 157 7.93 4.41 -19.49
CA PHE A 157 6.92 3.70 -18.68
C PHE A 157 5.60 4.50 -18.63
N MET A 158 5.70 5.82 -18.56
CA MET A 158 4.55 6.73 -18.55
C MET A 158 3.88 6.86 -19.94
N LYS A 159 4.59 6.65 -21.04
CA LYS A 159 3.98 6.55 -22.39
C LYS A 159 3.03 5.36 -22.51
N GLY A 160 3.37 4.22 -21.90
CA GLY A 160 2.49 3.05 -21.86
C GLY A 160 1.21 3.29 -21.07
N ALA A 161 1.31 3.95 -19.91
CA ALA A 161 0.17 4.27 -19.06
C ALA A 161 -0.72 5.41 -19.61
N ARG A 162 -0.15 6.36 -20.37
CA ARG A 162 -0.90 7.44 -21.06
C ARG A 162 -1.52 6.98 -22.37
N THR A 163 -1.01 5.91 -22.96
CA THR A 163 -1.69 5.25 -24.07
C THR A 163 -2.78 4.39 -23.45
N GLN A 164 -3.90 5.05 -23.08
CA GLN A 164 -5.19 4.37 -23.12
C GLN A 164 -5.35 3.87 -24.55
N GLN A 165 -4.88 2.64 -24.80
CA GLN A 165 -5.40 1.83 -25.88
C GLN A 165 -6.84 1.55 -25.48
N TYR A 166 -7.70 2.55 -25.70
CA TYR A 166 -9.11 2.33 -25.89
C TYR A 166 -9.17 1.24 -26.95
N PHE A 167 -9.50 0.02 -26.53
CA PHE A 167 -9.87 -1.03 -27.46
C PHE A 167 -10.99 -0.42 -28.29
N LYS A 168 -10.71 -0.10 -29.56
CA LYS A 168 -11.75 0.38 -30.45
C LYS A 168 -12.73 -0.79 -30.56
N PRO A 169 -14.01 -0.60 -30.17
CA PRO A 169 -15.00 -1.66 -30.27
C PRO A 169 -15.01 -2.18 -31.70
N VAL A 170 -14.80 -3.48 -31.86
CA VAL A 170 -14.74 -4.13 -33.17
C VAL A 170 -16.15 -4.54 -33.59
N THR A 171 -16.99 -4.91 -32.62
CA THR A 171 -18.37 -5.35 -32.83
C THR A 171 -19.42 -4.35 -32.34
N HIS A 172 -19.03 -3.38 -31.49
CA HIS A 172 -19.96 -2.48 -30.78
C HIS A 172 -21.08 -3.23 -30.04
N SER A 173 -20.77 -4.45 -29.58
CA SER A 173 -21.73 -5.29 -28.89
C SER A 173 -21.89 -4.85 -27.43
N ALA A 174 -23.03 -5.18 -26.82
CA ALA A 174 -23.22 -4.99 -25.37
C ALA A 174 -22.15 -5.71 -24.52
N ARG A 175 -21.53 -6.77 -25.07
CA ARG A 175 -20.43 -7.49 -24.42
C ARG A 175 -19.13 -6.69 -24.41
N GLU A 176 -18.79 -6.01 -25.52
CA GLU A 176 -17.63 -5.11 -25.57
C GLU A 176 -17.79 -3.91 -24.64
N GLU A 177 -19.02 -3.37 -24.49
CA GLU A 177 -19.29 -2.30 -23.53
C GLU A 177 -19.06 -2.75 -22.09
N GLN A 178 -19.57 -3.93 -21.72
CA GLN A 178 -19.34 -4.51 -20.39
C GLN A 178 -17.86 -4.81 -20.15
N LEU A 179 -17.14 -5.30 -21.17
CA LEU A 179 -15.71 -5.54 -21.08
C LEU A 179 -14.95 -4.23 -20.82
N ASN A 180 -15.29 -3.15 -21.52
CA ASN A 180 -14.69 -1.85 -21.32
C ASN A 180 -15.01 -1.26 -19.93
N GLU A 181 -16.23 -1.45 -19.43
CA GLU A 181 -16.60 -1.09 -18.05
C GLU A 181 -15.75 -1.85 -17.03
N ASN A 182 -15.67 -3.18 -17.17
CA ASN A 182 -14.85 -4.02 -16.28
C ASN A 182 -13.36 -3.61 -16.30
N LEU A 183 -12.80 -3.28 -17.47
CA LEU A 183 -11.42 -2.81 -17.59
C LEU A 183 -11.21 -1.46 -16.90
N GLY A 184 -12.20 -0.56 -16.95
CA GLY A 184 -12.20 0.69 -16.22
C GLY A 184 -12.18 0.47 -14.70
N GLU A 185 -13.04 -0.42 -14.21
CA GLU A 185 -13.07 -0.80 -12.79
C GLU A 185 -11.75 -1.46 -12.34
N ILE A 186 -11.18 -2.35 -13.16
CA ILE A 186 -9.86 -2.95 -12.92
C ILE A 186 -8.79 -1.86 -12.79
N SER A 187 -8.77 -0.89 -13.72
CA SER A 187 -7.82 0.23 -13.68
C SER A 187 -7.93 1.05 -12.38
N ASN A 188 -9.16 1.30 -11.93
CA ASN A 188 -9.40 2.03 -10.68
C ASN A 188 -8.93 1.22 -9.47
N GLY A 189 -9.30 -0.05 -9.38
CA GLY A 189 -8.89 -0.90 -8.27
C GLY A 189 -7.37 -1.14 -8.23
N LEU A 190 -6.70 -1.24 -9.37
CA LEU A 190 -5.23 -1.28 -9.43
C LEU A 190 -4.59 0.02 -8.94
N THR A 191 -5.21 1.17 -9.20
CA THR A 191 -4.75 2.47 -8.68
C THR A 191 -4.87 2.51 -7.15
N THR A 192 -5.99 2.03 -6.60
CA THR A 192 -6.17 1.90 -5.14
C THR A 192 -5.13 0.97 -4.54
N LEU A 193 -4.94 -0.22 -5.11
CA LEU A 193 -3.94 -1.19 -4.65
C LEU A 193 -2.53 -0.61 -4.68
N LYS A 194 -2.18 0.18 -5.69
CA LYS A 194 -0.90 0.91 -5.75
C LYS A 194 -0.79 1.90 -4.60
N GLY A 195 -1.85 2.68 -4.33
CA GLY A 195 -1.89 3.61 -3.20
C GLY A 195 -1.66 2.91 -1.87
N LEU A 196 -2.38 1.81 -1.62
CA LEU A 196 -2.20 0.97 -0.44
C LEU A 196 -0.77 0.43 -0.36
N ALA A 197 -0.25 -0.19 -1.42
CA ALA A 197 1.10 -0.77 -1.42
C ALA A 197 2.19 0.26 -1.07
N LEU A 198 2.08 1.47 -1.64
CA LEU A 198 2.99 2.57 -1.35
C LEU A 198 2.87 3.06 0.10
N GLY A 199 1.64 3.27 0.59
CA GLY A 199 1.41 3.67 1.99
C GLY A 199 1.87 2.61 2.99
N LEU A 200 1.66 1.32 2.69
CA LEU A 200 2.10 0.21 3.53
C LEU A 200 3.62 0.15 3.58
N GLY A 201 4.30 0.37 2.45
CA GLY A 201 5.76 0.44 2.36
C GLY A 201 6.35 1.54 3.26
N ASP A 202 5.83 2.76 3.16
CA ASP A 202 6.31 3.88 3.98
C ASP A 202 6.10 3.64 5.48
N GLU A 203 4.95 3.06 5.83
CA GLU A 203 4.59 2.72 7.21
C GLU A 203 5.57 1.68 7.79
N ILE A 204 5.87 0.63 7.03
CA ILE A 204 6.85 -0.40 7.41
C ILE A 204 8.24 0.22 7.57
N GLU A 205 8.68 1.04 6.62
CA GLU A 205 9.99 1.70 6.70
C GLU A 205 10.08 2.62 7.92
N ARG A 206 9.02 3.39 8.21
CA ARG A 206 8.96 4.24 9.41
C ARG A 206 9.07 3.41 10.69
N GLN A 207 8.32 2.30 10.77
CA GLN A 207 8.33 1.42 11.94
C GLN A 207 9.69 0.71 12.11
N ASN A 208 10.31 0.25 11.04
CA ASN A 208 11.65 -0.34 11.07
C ASN A 208 12.68 0.65 11.63
N ASN A 209 12.68 1.88 11.10
CA ASN A 209 13.54 2.94 11.61
C ASN A 209 13.27 3.25 13.09
N GLN A 210 12.03 3.13 13.56
CA GLN A 210 11.69 3.29 14.97
C GLN A 210 12.22 2.14 15.84
N LEU A 211 12.09 0.89 15.37
CA LEU A 211 12.62 -0.29 16.03
C LEU A 211 14.14 -0.23 16.19
N ASP A 212 14.86 0.23 15.15
CA ASP A 212 16.31 0.39 15.18
C ASP A 212 16.76 1.40 16.24
N ARG A 213 16.00 2.48 16.46
CA ARG A 213 16.26 3.44 17.55
C ARG A 213 15.87 2.89 18.91
N LEU A 214 14.79 2.11 18.97
CA LEU A 214 14.23 1.58 20.21
C LEU A 214 15.12 0.49 20.82
N GLY A 215 15.67 -0.41 20.00
CA GLY A 215 16.52 -1.52 20.46
C GLY A 215 17.65 -1.08 21.41
N PRO A 216 18.51 -0.14 21.01
CA PRO A 216 19.56 0.38 21.89
C PRO A 216 19.03 1.11 23.13
N LYS A 217 17.91 1.84 23.04
CA LYS A 217 17.29 2.53 24.19
C LYS A 217 16.78 1.53 25.24
N VAL A 218 16.15 0.44 24.80
CA VAL A 218 15.67 -0.65 25.67
C VAL A 218 16.86 -1.40 26.28
N GLY A 219 17.90 -1.68 25.50
CA GLY A 219 19.13 -2.30 26.01
C GLY A 219 19.77 -1.49 27.14
N LYS A 220 19.95 -0.18 26.93
CA LYS A 220 20.45 0.74 27.96
C LYS A 220 19.57 0.75 29.21
N ALA A 221 18.25 0.78 29.04
CA ALA A 221 17.32 0.71 30.16
C ALA A 221 17.50 -0.61 30.95
N ASN A 222 17.58 -1.75 30.27
CA ASN A 222 17.77 -3.04 30.94
C ASN A 222 19.07 -3.09 31.75
N ASP A 223 20.20 -2.69 31.15
CA ASP A 223 21.51 -2.69 31.81
C ASP A 223 21.50 -1.81 33.08
N HIS A 224 20.85 -0.65 32.98
CA HIS A 224 20.79 0.33 34.05
C HIS A 224 19.84 -0.16 35.18
N LEU A 225 18.74 -0.84 34.85
CA LEU A 225 17.87 -1.50 35.85
C LEU A 225 18.63 -2.59 36.60
N GLU A 226 19.34 -3.46 35.88
CA GLU A 226 20.11 -4.53 36.49
C GLU A 226 21.18 -4.00 37.45
N HIS A 227 21.90 -2.95 37.02
CA HIS A 227 22.91 -2.30 37.85
C HIS A 227 22.30 -1.71 39.12
N GLN A 228 21.22 -0.95 38.98
CA GLN A 228 20.53 -0.33 40.12
C GLN A 228 19.93 -1.35 41.07
N ASN A 229 19.37 -2.45 40.55
CA ASN A 229 18.84 -3.53 41.36
C ASN A 229 19.96 -4.21 42.18
N LYS A 230 21.13 -4.47 41.58
CA LYS A 230 22.31 -4.98 42.29
C LYS A 230 22.79 -4.00 43.38
N GLN A 231 22.83 -2.70 43.08
CA GLN A 231 23.20 -1.67 44.04
C GLN A 231 22.23 -1.59 45.23
N MET A 232 20.91 -1.57 44.97
CA MET A 232 19.88 -1.56 46.01
C MET A 232 19.99 -2.77 46.93
N LYS A 233 20.15 -3.97 46.38
CA LYS A 233 20.37 -5.20 47.17
C LYS A 233 21.60 -5.12 48.05
N THR A 234 22.66 -4.44 47.60
CA THR A 234 23.88 -4.25 48.39
C THR A 234 23.67 -3.26 49.53
N ILE A 235 22.94 -2.17 49.28
CA ILE A 235 22.58 -1.19 50.32
C ILE A 235 21.72 -1.83 51.41
N LEU A 236 20.73 -2.66 51.04
CA LEU A 236 19.83 -3.32 51.99
C LEU A 236 20.47 -4.44 52.82
N ARG A 237 21.65 -4.95 52.40
CA ARG A 237 22.39 -5.98 53.15
C ARG A 237 23.36 -5.38 54.18
N LYS A 238 23.51 -4.06 54.22
CA LYS A 238 24.23 -3.33 55.27
C LYS A 238 23.25 -2.89 56.34
#